data_AF-A0A679HUJ8-F1
#
_entry.id   AF-A0A679HUJ8-F1
#
_cell.length_a   1.000
_cell.length_b   1.000
_cell.length_c   1.000
_cell.angle_alpha   90.00
_cell.angle_beta   90.00
_cell.angle_gamma   90.00
#
_symmetry.space_group_name_H-M   'P 1'
#
loop_
_entity.id
_entity.type
_entity.pdbx_description
1 polymer ?
#
loop_
_entity_poly.entity_id
_entity_poly.type
_entity_poly.pdbx_seq_one_letter_code
_entity_poly.pdbx_strand_id
1 'polypeptide(L)'
;MELRFHTDMSGVLDLVHDRWFELAQVKFDRQKGEVTVPLGEKRKGPFADKILKITGVSNITIMDDAKIGIYDLCDLIPDYSSSSIRITSGFPIEIILEIKQKGSIRVLTAHE
;
A
#
# COMPACT_ATOMS: atom_id res chain seq x y z
N MET A 1 23.11 9.96 -3.14
CA MET A 1 22.62 8.68 -3.70
C MET A 1 21.13 8.89 -3.96
N GLU A 2 20.68 8.86 -5.22
CA GLU A 2 19.30 9.22 -5.57
C GLU A 2 18.34 8.06 -5.30
N LEU A 3 17.21 8.37 -4.66
CA LEU A 3 16.12 7.43 -4.45
C LEU A 3 15.46 7.14 -5.80
N ARG A 4 15.30 5.85 -6.16
CA ARG A 4 14.64 5.46 -7.41
C ARG A 4 13.40 4.62 -7.14
N PHE A 5 12.26 5.15 -7.56
CA PHE A 5 10.97 4.45 -7.55
C PHE A 5 10.50 4.17 -8.96
N HIS A 6 10.06 2.94 -9.17
CA HIS A 6 9.26 2.57 -10.33
C HIS A 6 7.83 2.31 -9.88
N THR A 7 6.91 3.13 -10.38
CA THR A 7 5.49 3.02 -10.10
C THR A 7 4.76 2.68 -11.39
N ASP A 8 3.95 1.63 -11.36
CA ASP A 8 2.94 1.42 -12.39
C ASP A 8 1.79 2.42 -12.18
N MET A 9 1.91 3.62 -12.76
CA MET A 9 0.93 4.69 -12.54
C MET A 9 -0.48 4.31 -13.02
N SER A 10 -0.61 3.59 -14.13
CA SER A 10 -1.92 3.17 -14.63
C SER A 10 -2.58 2.22 -13.63
N GLY A 11 -1.83 1.20 -13.19
CA GLY A 11 -2.32 0.24 -12.20
C GLY A 11 -2.70 0.92 -10.89
N VAL A 12 -1.91 1.87 -10.38
CA VAL A 12 -2.19 2.57 -9.10
C VAL A 12 -3.39 3.49 -9.19
N LEU A 13 -3.56 4.24 -10.29
CA LEU A 13 -4.72 5.11 -10.50
C LEU A 13 -6.03 4.32 -10.54
N ASP A 14 -6.01 3.10 -11.09
CA ASP A 14 -7.16 2.19 -11.11
C ASP A 14 -7.54 1.60 -9.74
N LEU A 15 -6.73 1.84 -8.69
CA LEU A 15 -6.99 1.34 -7.33
C LEU A 15 -7.52 2.42 -6.40
N VAL A 16 -7.08 3.66 -6.62
CA VAL A 16 -7.45 4.82 -5.81
C VAL A 16 -8.96 5.06 -5.90
N HIS A 17 -9.60 5.25 -4.75
CA HIS A 17 -11.05 5.44 -4.53
C HIS A 17 -11.97 4.25 -4.83
N ASP A 18 -11.55 3.29 -5.65
CA ASP A 18 -12.39 2.15 -6.07
C ASP A 18 -12.11 0.84 -5.32
N ARG A 19 -11.13 0.84 -4.39
CA ARG A 19 -10.69 -0.38 -3.69
C ARG A 19 -10.70 -0.23 -2.18
N TRP A 20 -10.92 -1.36 -1.53
CA TRP A 20 -10.94 -1.52 -0.08
C TRP A 20 -9.87 -2.52 0.35
N PHE A 21 -9.32 -2.34 1.55
CA PHE A 21 -8.38 -3.26 2.18
C PHE A 21 -8.72 -3.47 3.65
N GLU A 22 -8.37 -4.65 4.15
CA GLU A 22 -8.44 -4.95 5.58
C GLU A 22 -7.03 -4.83 6.19
N LEU A 23 -6.90 -4.00 7.22
CA LEU A 23 -5.62 -3.70 7.86
C LEU A 23 -4.94 -4.97 8.41
N ALA A 24 -5.72 -5.91 8.94
CA ALA A 24 -5.22 -7.19 9.44
C ALA A 24 -4.62 -8.09 8.34
N GLN A 25 -4.94 -7.83 7.07
CA GLN A 25 -4.40 -8.57 5.93
C GLN A 25 -3.15 -7.90 5.33
N VAL A 26 -2.79 -6.69 5.78
CA VAL A 26 -1.55 -6.04 5.38
C VAL A 26 -0.37 -6.81 5.96
N LYS A 27 0.53 -7.27 5.08
CA LYS A 27 1.70 -8.07 5.48
C LYS A 27 2.99 -7.36 5.14
N PHE A 28 3.92 -7.34 6.09
CA PHE A 28 5.28 -6.88 5.88
C PHE A 28 6.27 -8.04 6.03
N ASP A 29 6.88 -8.45 4.93
CA ASP A 29 8.02 -9.38 4.91
C ASP A 29 9.30 -8.56 5.05
N ARG A 30 9.81 -8.48 6.27
CA ARG A 30 11.02 -7.71 6.60
C ARG A 30 12.29 -8.28 5.95
N GLN A 31 12.33 -9.59 5.69
CA GLN A 31 13.51 -10.21 5.06
C GLN A 31 13.59 -9.85 3.58
N LYS A 32 12.45 -9.83 2.88
CA LYS A 32 12.37 -9.42 1.47
C LYS A 32 12.25 -7.91 1.30
N GLY A 33 11.87 -7.18 2.34
CA GLY A 33 11.55 -5.75 2.27
C GLY A 33 10.30 -5.50 1.45
N GLU A 34 9.26 -6.33 1.64
CA GLU A 34 8.04 -6.31 0.83
C GLU A 34 6.81 -6.07 1.69
N VAL A 35 5.98 -5.11 1.32
CA VAL A 35 4.65 -4.91 1.87
C VAL A 35 3.61 -5.33 0.84
N THR A 36 2.64 -6.10 1.31
CA THR A 36 1.54 -6.62 0.51
C THR A 36 0.24 -6.14 1.12
N VAL A 37 -0.58 -5.46 0.31
CA VAL A 37 -1.91 -4.97 0.68
C VAL A 37 -2.92 -5.63 -0.24
N PRO A 38 -3.66 -6.65 0.25
CA PRO A 38 -4.73 -7.27 -0.50
C PRO A 38 -5.92 -6.31 -0.65
N LEU A 39 -6.46 -6.21 -1.86
CA LEU A 39 -7.51 -5.26 -2.24
C LEU A 39 -8.75 -6.00 -2.75
N GLY A 40 -9.91 -5.44 -2.45
CA GLY A 40 -11.21 -5.90 -2.94
C GLY A 40 -12.08 -4.74 -3.45
N GLU A 41 -13.07 -5.04 -4.28
CA GLU A 41 -14.01 -4.00 -4.77
C GLU A 41 -15.04 -3.58 -3.72
N LYS A 42 -15.22 -4.40 -2.66
CA LYS A 42 -16.28 -4.21 -1.66
C LYS A 42 -15.69 -4.05 -0.27
N ARG A 43 -16.31 -3.18 0.53
CA ARG A 43 -16.00 -3.01 1.96
C ARG A 43 -16.08 -4.29 2.79
N LYS A 44 -16.85 -5.30 2.39
CA LYS A 44 -16.97 -6.57 3.13
C LYS A 44 -16.10 -7.70 2.57
N GLY A 45 -15.21 -7.38 1.62
CA GLY A 45 -14.42 -8.37 0.89
C GLY A 45 -15.22 -9.14 -0.17
N PRO A 46 -14.60 -10.17 -0.78
CA PRO A 46 -13.24 -10.65 -0.51
C PRO A 46 -12.16 -9.63 -0.90
N PHE A 47 -11.04 -9.61 -0.18
CA PHE A 47 -9.89 -8.75 -0.46
C PHE A 47 -8.81 -9.53 -1.21
N ALA A 48 -9.19 -10.16 -2.31
CA ALA A 48 -8.31 -11.05 -3.07
C ALA A 48 -8.42 -10.81 -4.57
N ASP A 49 -8.92 -9.65 -5.01
CA ASP A 49 -9.07 -9.36 -6.44
C ASP A 49 -7.74 -8.85 -7.01
N LYS A 50 -7.11 -7.93 -6.28
CA LYS A 50 -5.83 -7.31 -6.61
C LYS A 50 -4.94 -7.26 -5.39
N ILE A 51 -3.63 -7.24 -5.62
CA ILE A 51 -2.63 -7.12 -4.58
C ILE A 51 -1.76 -5.91 -4.91
N LEU A 52 -1.79 -4.90 -4.04
CA LEU A 52 -0.81 -3.83 -4.06
C LEU A 52 0.46 -4.32 -3.38
N LYS A 53 1.53 -4.44 -4.17
CA LYS A 53 2.85 -4.89 -3.71
C LYS A 53 3.84 -3.74 -3.77
N ILE A 54 4.47 -3.47 -2.63
CA ILE A 54 5.47 -2.41 -2.46
C ILE A 54 6.77 -3.06 -1.99
N THR A 55 7.86 -2.81 -2.72
CA THR A 55 9.18 -3.42 -2.48
C THR A 55 10.20 -2.39 -2.04
N GLY A 56 11.27 -2.84 -1.38
CA GLY A 56 12.32 -1.96 -0.84
C GLY A 56 12.00 -1.35 0.51
N VAL A 57 10.96 -1.86 1.19
CA VAL A 57 10.47 -1.35 2.47
C VAL A 57 11.40 -1.78 3.61
N SER A 58 11.92 -0.82 4.37
CA SER A 58 12.68 -1.07 5.59
C SER A 58 11.81 -1.12 6.83
N ASN A 59 10.77 -0.30 6.86
CA ASN A 59 9.94 -0.09 8.02
C ASN A 59 8.51 0.25 7.60
N ILE A 60 7.56 -0.12 8.45
CA ILE A 60 6.15 0.20 8.30
C ILE A 60 5.66 0.84 9.60
N THR A 61 5.01 1.98 9.48
CA THR A 61 4.35 2.68 10.58
C THR A 61 2.87 2.78 10.25
N ILE A 62 2.01 2.38 11.17
CA ILE A 62 0.55 2.43 11.02
C ILE A 62 0.00 3.32 12.12
N MET A 63 -0.66 4.40 11.71
CA MET A 63 -1.41 5.29 12.60
C MET A 63 -2.89 5.09 12.30
N ASP A 64 -3.58 4.38 13.18
CA ASP A 64 -5.00 4.04 13.03
C ASP A 64 -5.83 4.64 14.17
N ASP A 65 -6.29 5.88 13.96
CA ASP A 65 -7.11 6.60 14.92
C ASP A 65 -8.59 6.16 14.83
N ALA A 66 -9.05 5.76 13.64
CA ALA A 66 -10.42 5.35 13.39
C ALA A 66 -10.76 3.98 14.02
N LYS A 67 -9.81 3.03 14.01
CA LYS A 67 -9.95 1.67 14.57
C LYS A 67 -11.13 0.88 14.01
N ILE A 68 -11.37 1.00 12.70
CA ILE A 68 -12.48 0.34 12.00
C ILE A 68 -12.06 -0.96 11.29
N GLY A 69 -10.75 -1.19 11.12
CA GLY A 69 -10.17 -2.40 10.55
C GLY A 69 -10.21 -2.51 9.02
N ILE A 70 -11.26 -2.01 8.38
CA ILE A 70 -11.41 -2.01 6.92
C ILE A 70 -11.50 -0.58 6.39
N TYR A 71 -10.68 -0.28 5.40
CA TYR A 71 -10.46 1.06 4.86
C TYR A 71 -10.55 1.05 3.34
N ASP A 72 -10.94 2.18 2.76
CA ASP A 72 -10.77 2.44 1.34
C ASP A 72 -9.33 2.89 1.06
N LEU A 73 -8.83 2.60 -0.14
CA LEU A 73 -7.55 3.09 -0.61
C LEU A 73 -7.79 4.45 -1.29
N CYS A 74 -7.59 5.55 -0.56
CA CYS A 74 -7.75 6.90 -1.10
C CYS A 74 -6.54 7.33 -1.91
N ASP A 75 -5.38 7.45 -1.28
CA ASP A 75 -4.19 7.91 -1.98
C ASP A 75 -2.99 7.03 -1.69
N LEU A 76 -2.08 7.01 -2.66
CA LEU A 76 -0.76 6.44 -2.54
C LEU A 76 0.26 7.52 -2.93
N ILE A 77 0.84 8.16 -1.91
CA ILE A 77 1.64 9.37 -2.06
C ILE A 77 3.11 9.03 -1.81
N PRO A 78 3.95 8.95 -2.85
CA PRO A 78 5.40 8.85 -2.68
C PRO A 78 5.99 10.18 -2.24
N ASP A 79 6.75 10.18 -1.15
CA ASP A 79 7.54 11.30 -0.66
C ASP A 79 9.03 11.01 -0.90
N TYR A 80 9.57 11.62 -1.96
CA TYR A 80 10.96 11.47 -2.37
C TYR A 80 11.95 12.13 -1.40
N SER A 81 11.51 13.12 -0.61
CA SER A 81 12.36 13.81 0.35
C SER A 81 12.58 12.98 1.60
N SER A 82 11.52 12.36 2.12
CA SER A 82 11.60 11.46 3.29
C SER A 82 11.88 10.00 2.94
N SER A 83 11.95 9.67 1.65
CA SER A 83 12.11 8.30 1.16
C SER A 83 11.01 7.38 1.67
N SER A 84 9.76 7.84 1.61
CA SER A 84 8.61 7.09 2.10
C SER A 84 7.47 7.03 1.10
N ILE A 85 6.56 6.09 1.31
CA ILE A 85 5.28 6.01 0.61
C ILE A 85 4.19 6.06 1.68
N ARG A 86 3.22 6.95 1.48
CA ARG A 86 2.03 7.03 2.33
C ARG A 86 0.82 6.42 1.64
N ILE A 87 0.08 5.60 2.39
CA ILE A 87 -1.22 5.08 2.02
C ILE A 87 -2.25 5.69 2.97
N THR A 88 -3.30 6.29 2.41
CA THR A 88 -4.38 6.96 3.16
C THR A 88 -5.76 6.42 2.76
N SER A 89 -6.77 6.80 3.54
CA SER A 89 -8.19 6.42 3.38
C SER A 89 -9.06 7.66 3.62
N GLY A 90 -10.35 7.58 3.27
CA GLY A 90 -11.35 8.57 3.67
C GLY A 90 -11.62 8.58 5.18
N PHE A 91 -11.15 7.57 5.90
CA PHE A 91 -11.15 7.51 7.36
C PHE A 91 -9.76 7.83 7.94
N PRO A 92 -9.67 8.27 9.20
CA PRO A 92 -8.41 8.52 9.91
C PRO A 92 -7.52 7.27 10.05
N ILE A 93 -6.75 6.96 9.00
CA ILE A 93 -5.65 6.01 8.98
C ILE A 93 -4.54 6.52 8.06
N GLU A 94 -3.30 6.34 8.49
CA GLU A 94 -2.11 6.61 7.68
C GLU A 94 -1.15 5.42 7.82
N ILE A 95 -0.76 4.83 6.68
CA ILE A 95 0.28 3.80 6.63
C ILE A 95 1.49 4.39 5.93
N ILE A 96 2.59 4.51 6.65
CA ILE A 96 3.85 5.07 6.18
C ILE A 96 4.83 3.92 5.96
N LEU A 97 5.35 3.81 4.73
CA LEU A 97 6.33 2.81 4.33
C LEU A 97 7.66 3.50 4.05
N GLU A 98 8.67 3.26 4.87
CA GLU A 98 10.01 3.78 4.63
C GLU A 98 10.77 2.92 3.63
N ILE A 99 11.46 3.55 2.69
CA ILE A 99 12.12 2.90 1.57
C ILE A 99 13.62 3.22 1.62
N LYS A 100 14.47 2.19 1.61
CA LYS A 100 15.91 2.40 1.81
C LYS A 100 16.59 3.18 0.69
N GLN A 101 16.50 2.66 -0.54
CA GLN A 101 17.30 3.18 -1.68
C GLN A 101 16.61 2.97 -3.03
N LYS A 102 16.01 1.80 -3.24
CA LYS A 102 15.25 1.44 -4.43
C LYS A 102 13.98 0.73 -4.01
N GLY A 103 12.88 1.09 -4.64
CA GLY A 103 11.60 0.44 -4.43
C GLY A 103 10.75 0.43 -5.68
N SER A 104 9.70 -0.38 -5.66
CA SER A 104 8.68 -0.36 -6.70
C SER A 104 7.30 -0.56 -6.12
N ILE A 105 6.33 0.07 -6.75
CA ILE A 105 4.90 -0.07 -6.46
C ILE A 105 4.29 -0.77 -7.67
N ARG A 106 3.68 -1.93 -7.44
CA ARG A 106 3.07 -2.75 -8.48
C ARG A 106 1.71 -3.24 -8.03
N VAL A 107 0.83 -3.39 -9.02
CA VAL A 107 -0.47 -4.02 -8.83
C VAL A 107 -0.40 -5.41 -9.46
N LEU A 108 -0.69 -6.44 -8.67
CA LEU A 108 -0.71 -7.83 -9.12
C LEU A 108 -2.16 -8.33 -9.13
N THR A 109 -2.48 -9.17 -10.09
CA THR A 109 -3.71 -9.96 -10.10
C THR A 109 -3.53 -11.16 -9.17
N ALA A 110 -4.50 -11.49 -8.32
CA ALA A 110 -4.35 -12.57 -7.34
C ALA A 110 -4.37 -14.01 -7.94
N HIS A 111 -4.39 -14.14 -9.27
CA HIS A 111 -4.52 -15.40 -10.02
C HIS A 111 -3.30 -15.77 -10.86
N GLU A 112 -2.13 -15.17 -10.60
CA GLU A 112 -0.85 -15.55 -11.23
C GLU A 112 0.10 -16.29 -10.27
#